data_AF-A0A376RGC4-F1
#
_entry.id   AF-A0A376RGC4-F1
#
_cell.length_a   1.000
_cell.length_b   1.000
_cell.length_c   1.000
_cell.angle_alpha   90.00
_cell.angle_beta   90.00
_cell.angle_gamma   90.00
#
_symmetry.space_group_name_H-M   'P 1'
#
loop_
_entity.id
_entity.type
_entity.pdbx_description
1 polymer ?
#
loop_
_entity_poly.entity_id
_entity_poly.type
_entity_poly.pdbx_seq_one_letter_code
_entity_poly.pdbx_strand_id
1 'polypeptide(L)' 'MLSVRIREFAARFGALADLYIFKREPRFLGPLVPIPAMHQVPEDAQGYPAVTPEQLLELQKKQGK' A
#
# COMPACT_ATOMS: atom_id res chain seq x y z
N MET A 1 0.30 -32.60 -17.63
CA MET A 1 1.27 -32.09 -16.64
C MET A 1 2.58 -31.61 -17.29
N LEU A 2 3.26 -32.41 -18.12
CA LEU A 2 4.56 -32.04 -18.72
C LEU A 2 4.54 -30.72 -19.52
N SER A 3 3.52 -30.50 -20.36
CA SER A 3 3.37 -29.26 -21.14
C SER A 3 3.22 -28.00 -20.28
N VAL A 4 2.59 -28.12 -19.11
CA VAL A 4 2.47 -27.01 -18.15
C VAL A 4 3.84 -26.67 -17.59
N ARG A 5 4.61 -27.68 -17.15
CA ARG A 5 5.95 -27.50 -16.60
C ARG A 5 6.94 -26.89 -17.60
N ILE A 6 6.88 -27.30 -18.87
CA ILE A 6 7.72 -26.72 -19.93
C ILE A 6 7.37 -25.24 -20.14
N ARG A 7 6.08 -24.89 -20.17
CA ARG A 7 5.64 -23.50 -20.31
C ARG A 7 6.06 -22.63 -19.13
N GLU A 8 5.95 -23.14 -17.91
CA GLU A 8 6.40 -22.42 -16.71
C GLU A 8 7.91 -22.16 -16.76
N PHE A 9 8.69 -23.19 -17.10
CA PHE A 9 10.13 -23.06 -17.23
C PHE A 9 10.49 -22.04 -18.33
N ALA A 10 9.92 -22.17 -19.53
CA ALA A 10 10.14 -21.24 -20.63
C ALA A 10 9.77 -19.80 -20.25
N ALA A 11 8.65 -19.59 -19.55
CA ALA A 11 8.23 -18.26 -19.10
C ALA A 11 9.22 -17.65 -18.10
N ARG A 12 9.74 -18.44 -17.15
CA ARG A 12 10.75 -17.97 -16.17
C ARG A 12 12.06 -17.60 -16.85
N PHE A 13 12.55 -18.43 -17.78
CA PHE A 13 13.76 -18.13 -18.53
C PHE A 13 13.57 -16.93 -19.46
N GLY A 14 12.39 -16.80 -20.07
CA GLY A 14 12.03 -15.62 -20.87
C GLY A 14 12.09 -14.33 -20.05
N ALA A 15 11.55 -14.35 -18.82
CA ALA A 15 11.63 -13.20 -17.92
C ALA A 15 13.08 -12.82 -17.54
N LEU A 16 13.93 -13.82 -17.28
CA LEU A 16 15.36 -13.58 -17.00
C LEU A 16 16.08 -12.99 -18.23
N ALA A 17 15.83 -13.52 -19.43
CA ALA A 17 16.40 -12.99 -20.66
C ALA A 17 15.93 -11.55 -20.93
N ASP A 18 14.64 -11.29 -20.75
CA ASP A 18 14.04 -9.95 -20.88
C ASP A 18 14.71 -8.95 -19.93
N LEU A 19 14.93 -9.31 -18.67
CA LEU A 19 15.55 -8.44 -17.67
C LEU A 19 17.04 -8.20 -17.94
N TYR A 20 17.82 -9.25 -18.21
CA TYR A 20 19.27 -9.17 -18.21
C TYR A 20 19.91 -8.95 -19.58
N ILE A 21 19.32 -9.52 -20.64
CA ILE A 21 19.84 -9.43 -22.02
C ILE A 21 19.18 -8.27 -22.74
N PHE A 22 17.84 -8.28 -22.80
CA PHE A 22 17.08 -7.29 -23.56
C PHE A 22 16.82 -6.00 -22.79
N LYS A 23 17.21 -5.94 -21.51
CA LYS A 23 17.05 -4.78 -20.63
C LYS A 23 15.62 -4.21 -20.68
N ARG A 24 14.62 -5.08 -20.78
CA ARG A 24 13.22 -4.68 -20.72
C ARG A 24 12.92 -4.25 -19.31
N GLU A 25 12.87 -2.94 -19.12
CA GLU A 25 12.46 -2.36 -17.85
C GLU A 25 10.98 -2.70 -17.59
N PRO A 26 10.62 -3.07 -16.35
CA PRO A 26 9.22 -3.24 -15.98
C PRO A 26 8.53 -1.89 -16.12
N ARG A 27 7.75 -1.73 -17.20
CA ARG A 27 6.96 -0.52 -17.41
C ARG A 27 5.71 -0.62 -16.57
N PHE A 28 5.48 0.40 -15.75
CA PHE A 28 4.20 0.60 -15.11
C PHE A 28 3.14 0.79 -16.21
N LEU A 29 2.18 -0.15 -16.31
CA LEU A 29 1.14 -0.12 -17.35
C LEU A 29 -0.02 0.83 -17.02
N GLY A 30 0.03 1.49 -15.86
CA GLY A 30 -0.97 2.46 -15.43
C GLY A 30 -0.56 3.91 -15.70
N PRO A 31 -1.49 4.86 -15.53
CA PRO A 31 -1.15 6.28 -15.53
C PRO A 31 -0.20 6.60 -14.37
N LEU A 32 0.83 7.41 -14.62
CA LEU A 32 1.67 7.96 -13.56
C LEU A 32 0.84 8.96 -12.75
N VAL A 33 0.29 8.51 -11.61
CA VAL A 33 -0.46 9.38 -10.69
C VAL A 33 0.55 10.08 -9.77
N PRO A 34 0.51 11.41 -9.64
CA PRO A 34 1.40 12.11 -8.72
C PRO A 34 1.09 11.70 -7.29
N ILE A 35 2.14 11.59 -6.47
CA ILE A 35 1.99 11.39 -5.03
C ILE A 35 1.29 12.63 -4.47
N PRO A 36 0.18 12.48 -3.70
CA PRO A 36 -0.48 13.61 -3.09
C PRO A 36 0.50 14.33 -2.16
N ALA A 37 0.41 15.67 -2.14
CA ALA A 37 1.22 16.47 -1.24
C ALA A 37 0.94 16.07 0.22
N MET A 38 1.97 16.13 1.07
CA MET A 38 1.79 15.92 2.51
C MET A 38 0.78 16.94 3.04
N HIS A 39 -0.32 16.43 3.58
CA HIS A 39 -1.27 17.28 4.30
C HIS A 39 -0.61 17.73 5.60
N GLN A 40 -0.33 19.03 5.72
CA GLN A 40 0.15 19.61 6.98
C GLN A 40 -1.04 19.67 7.93
N VAL A 41 -0.98 18.81 8.95
CA VAL A 41 -1.90 18.85 10.08
C VAL A 41 -1.35 19.91 11.04
N PRO A 42 -2.14 20.91 11.46
CA PRO A 42 -1.74 21.87 12.49
C PRO A 42 -1.22 21.15 13.75
N GLU A 43 -0.24 21.72 14.44
CA GLU A 43 0.35 21.11 15.65
C GLU A 43 -0.69 20.92 16.78
N ASP A 44 -1.71 21.76 16.80
CA ASP A 44 -2.84 21.75 17.72
C ASP A 44 -4.02 20.90 17.23
N ALA A 45 -3.92 20.30 16.04
CA ALA A 45 -4.99 19.48 15.52
C ALA A 45 -5.17 18.21 16.36
N GLN A 46 -6.42 17.94 16.69
CA GLN A 46 -6.80 16.77 17.45
C GLN A 46 -6.57 15.50 16.61
N GLY A 47 -5.51 14.76 16.93
CA GLY A 47 -5.16 13.49 16.31
C GLY A 47 -6.14 12.36 16.67
N TYR A 48 -5.88 11.15 16.19
CA TYR A 48 -6.67 9.98 16.58
C TYR A 48 -6.06 9.32 17.83
N PRO A 49 -6.86 9.03 18.88
CA PRO A 49 -8.29 9.30 19.00
C PRO A 49 -8.60 10.78 19.28
N ALA A 50 -9.71 11.27 18.74
CA ALA A 50 -10.15 12.66 18.87
C ALA A 50 -10.63 13.04 20.28
N VAL A 51 -10.34 12.20 21.27
CA VAL A 51 -10.73 12.33 22.67
C VAL A 51 -9.63 11.71 23.52
N THR A 52 -9.33 12.36 24.62
CA THR A 52 -8.41 11.82 25.63
C THR A 52 -9.06 10.64 26.37
N PRO A 53 -8.26 9.72 26.93
CA PRO A 53 -8.76 8.62 27.74
C PRO A 53 -9.66 9.08 28.91
N GLU A 54 -9.33 10.22 29.51
CA GLU A 54 -10.08 10.82 30.62
C GLU A 54 -11.47 11.26 30.15
N GLN A 55 -11.55 11.93 28.99
CA GLN A 55 -12.82 12.33 28.37
C GLN A 55 -13.68 11.12 27.97
N LEU A 56 -13.06 10.02 27.54
CA LEU A 56 -13.79 8.77 27.27
C LEU A 56 -14.44 8.20 28.55
N LEU A 57 -13.73 8.23 29.68
CA LEU A 57 -14.27 7.79 30.97
C LEU A 57 -15.47 8.63 31.41
N GLU A 58 -15.42 9.94 31.20
CA GLU A 58 -16.53 10.86 31.51
C GLU A 58 -17.75 10.60 30.63
N LEU A 59 -17.55 10.38 29.33
CA LEU A 59 -18.62 10.02 28.39
C LEU A 59 -19.28 8.68 28.77
N GLN A 60 -18.49 7.71 29.23
CA GLN A 60 -19.00 6.41 29.71
C GLN A 60 -19.83 6.57 31.00
N LYS A 61 -19.36 7.37 31.96
CA LYS A 61 -20.09 7.68 33.21
C LYS A 61 -21.42 8.40 32.93
N LYS A 62 -21.46 9.25 31.90
CA LYS A 62 -22.68 9.98 31.51
C LYS A 62 -23.70 9.10 30.77
N GLN A 63 -23.26 8.06 30.06
CA GLN A 63 -24.13 7.09 29.38
C GLN A 63 -24.70 6.00 30.31
N GLY A 64 -24.05 5.75 31.45
CA GLY A 64 -24.49 4.76 32.45
C GLY A 64 -25.47 5.27 33.51
N LYS A 65 -26.03 6.48 33.34
CA LYS A 65 -27.16 7.03 34.11
C LYS A 65 -28.40 7.10 33.23
#